data_AF-A0A380CWT2-F1
#
_entry.id   AF-A0A380CWT2-F1
#
_cell.length_a   1.000
_cell.length_b   1.000
_cell.length_c   1.000
_cell.angle_alpha   90.00
_cell.angle_beta   90.00
_cell.angle_gamma   90.00
#
_symmetry.space_group_name_H-M   'P 1'
#
loop_
_entity.id
_entity.type
_entity.pdbx_description
1 polymer ?
#
loop_
_entity_poly.entity_id
_entity_poly.type
_entity_poly.pdbx_seq_one_letter_code
_entity_poly.pdbx_strand_id
1 'polypeptide(L)'
;MLLPLTLGDISEQEDIRSEIAVHLAKTSIKAENLIMDDIANFLTSHVIADQGFEYREGVGFVTHRNHSERNHMHSEEDLRIINDIIGLAVK
;
A
#
# COMPACT_ATOMS: atom_id res chain seq x y z
N MET A 1 9.48 12.72 6.66
CA MET A 1 8.48 11.74 7.12
C MET A 1 7.95 11.04 5.88
N LEU A 2 8.30 9.78 5.68
CA LEU A 2 7.71 8.93 4.64
C LEU A 2 6.41 8.37 5.23
N LEU A 3 5.30 8.47 4.49
CA LEU A 3 4.01 7.90 4.89
C LEU A 3 4.18 6.39 5.16
N PRO A 4 3.53 5.81 6.19
CA PRO A 4 3.52 4.37 6.44
C PRO A 4 2.67 3.73 5.35
N LEU A 5 3.28 3.53 4.18
CA LEU A 5 2.62 2.98 3.02
C LEU A 5 2.75 1.46 3.11
N THR A 6 1.67 0.83 3.56
CA THR A 6 1.50 -0.60 3.40
C THR A 6 1.51 -0.89 1.92
N LEU A 7 2.56 -1.57 1.47
CA LEU A 7 2.71 -1.93 0.06
C LEU A 7 1.54 -2.85 -0.34
N GLY A 8 1.07 -2.79 -1.58
CA GLY A 8 0.11 -3.70 -2.20
C GLY A 8 0.74 -4.51 -3.34
N ASP A 9 0.06 -5.57 -3.78
CA ASP A 9 0.42 -6.38 -4.95
C ASP A 9 -0.10 -5.74 -6.26
N ILE A 10 0.47 -6.11 -7.40
CA ILE A 10 0.03 -5.62 -8.73
C ILE A 10 -1.46 -5.88 -9.01
N SER A 11 -2.01 -6.97 -8.50
CA SER A 11 -3.43 -7.30 -8.64
C SER A 11 -4.36 -6.33 -7.90
N GLU A 12 -3.84 -5.62 -6.90
CA GLU A 12 -4.56 -4.66 -6.05
C GLU A 12 -4.38 -3.20 -6.54
N GLN A 13 -3.64 -2.99 -7.63
CA GLN A 13 -3.23 -1.67 -8.10
C GLN A 13 -4.40 -0.71 -8.36
N GLU A 14 -5.45 -1.17 -9.04
CA GLU A 14 -6.57 -0.29 -9.41
C GLU A 14 -7.43 0.07 -8.19
N ASP A 15 -7.63 -0.87 -7.28
CA ASP A 15 -8.39 -0.65 -6.04
C ASP A 15 -7.66 0.33 -5.12
N ILE A 16 -6.34 0.15 -4.96
CA ILE A 16 -5.49 1.06 -4.18
C ILE A 16 -5.45 2.46 -4.82
N ARG A 17 -5.36 2.55 -6.15
CA ARG A 17 -5.42 3.83 -6.88
C ARG A 17 -6.75 4.56 -6.64
N SER A 18 -7.85 3.82 -6.71
CA SER A 18 -9.20 4.36 -6.49
C SER A 18 -9.34 4.92 -5.07
N GLU A 19 -8.88 4.19 -4.06
CA GLU A 19 -8.98 4.63 -2.67
C GLU A 19 -8.11 5.86 -2.38
N ILE A 20 -6.90 5.92 -2.97
CA ILE A 20 -6.02 7.10 -2.93
C ILE A 20 -6.72 8.30 -3.56
N ALA A 21 -7.36 8.14 -4.73
CA ALA A 21 -8.06 9.22 -5.40
C ALA A 21 -9.24 9.76 -4.58
N VAL A 22 -10.02 8.86 -3.96
CA VAL A 22 -11.12 9.22 -3.03
C VAL A 22 -10.58 10.00 -1.83
N HIS A 23 -9.45 9.60 -1.27
CA HIS A 23 -8.84 10.29 -0.14
C HIS A 23 -8.26 11.65 -0.53
N LEU A 24 -7.59 11.75 -1.68
CA LEU A 24 -7.09 13.03 -2.22
C LEU A 24 -8.23 14.02 -2.46
N ALA A 25 -9.37 13.57 -2.99
CA ALA A 25 -10.55 14.41 -3.21
C ALA A 25 -11.16 14.95 -1.90
N LYS A 26 -10.96 14.27 -0.77
CA LYS A 26 -11.39 14.72 0.57
C LYS A 26 -10.39 15.69 1.21
N THR A 27 -9.18 15.84 0.66
CA THR A 27 -8.20 16.80 1.17
C THR A 27 -8.52 18.23 0.73
N SER A 28 -7.99 19.22 1.44
CA SER A 28 -8.09 20.64 1.06
C SER A 28 -7.26 21.01 -0.18
N ILE A 29 -6.63 20.04 -0.87
CA ILE A 29 -5.85 20.26 -2.07
C ILE A 29 -6.80 20.60 -3.23
N LYS A 30 -6.77 21.86 -3.68
CA LYS A 30 -7.44 22.30 -4.89
C LYS A 30 -6.48 22.18 -6.07
N ALA A 31 -6.32 20.97 -6.58
CA ALA A 31 -5.58 20.72 -7.81
C ALA A 31 -6.56 20.38 -8.95
N GLU A 32 -6.16 20.69 -10.19
CA GLU A 32 -6.92 20.27 -11.37
C GLU A 32 -7.01 18.74 -11.43
N ASN A 33 -8.10 18.19 -11.99
CA ASN A 33 -8.35 16.75 -11.99
C ASN A 33 -7.18 15.94 -12.58
N LEU A 34 -6.52 16.44 -13.63
CA LEU A 34 -5.33 15.83 -14.23
C LEU A 34 -4.16 15.70 -13.24
N ILE A 35 -3.96 16.71 -12.41
CA ILE A 35 -2.90 16.71 -11.39
C ILE A 35 -3.25 15.74 -10.26
N MET A 36 -4.53 15.62 -9.90
CA MET A 36 -4.97 14.65 -8.90
C MET A 36 -4.79 13.21 -9.37
N ASP A 37 -5.07 12.92 -10.64
CA ASP A 37 -4.82 11.61 -11.25
C ASP A 37 -3.32 11.28 -11.29
N ASP A 38 -2.47 12.25 -11.65
CA ASP A 38 -1.01 12.06 -11.64
C ASP A 38 -0.47 11.81 -10.22
N ILE A 39 -1.00 12.51 -9.21
CA ILE A 39 -0.65 12.28 -7.80
C ILE A 39 -1.13 10.89 -7.36
N ALA A 40 -2.34 10.47 -7.73
CA ALA A 40 -2.85 9.15 -7.41
C ALA A 40 -2.00 8.05 -8.05
N ASN A 41 -1.62 8.19 -9.32
CA ASN A 41 -0.72 7.26 -10.01
C ASN A 41 0.66 7.22 -9.36
N PHE A 42 1.21 8.38 -9.02
CA PHE A 42 2.49 8.49 -8.32
C PHE A 42 2.44 7.76 -6.98
N LEU A 43 1.46 8.04 -6.13
CA LEU A 43 1.32 7.37 -4.84
C LEU A 43 1.06 5.87 -4.99
N THR A 44 0.24 5.46 -5.97
CA THR A 44 -0.03 4.05 -6.28
C THR A 44 1.27 3.31 -6.66
N SER A 45 2.08 3.87 -7.57
CA SER A 45 3.37 3.26 -7.93
C SER A 45 4.38 3.16 -6.79
N HIS A 46 4.24 3.97 -5.73
CA HIS A 46 5.08 3.87 -4.53
C HIS A 46 4.60 2.80 -3.56
N VAL A 47 3.33 2.38 -3.67
CA VAL A 47 2.75 1.35 -2.82
C VAL A 47 2.66 0.00 -3.51
N ILE A 48 2.57 -0.06 -4.82
CA ILE A 48 2.54 -1.33 -5.56
C ILE A 48 3.96 -1.86 -5.78
N ALA A 49 4.22 -3.09 -5.37
CA ALA A 49 5.46 -3.78 -5.74
C ALA A 49 5.17 -4.86 -6.79
N ASP A 50 5.77 -4.69 -7.97
CA ASP A 50 5.62 -5.57 -9.13
C ASP A 50 6.22 -6.98 -8.89
N GLN A 51 7.18 -7.08 -7.96
CA GLN A 51 7.82 -8.33 -7.54
C GLN A 51 8.32 -8.22 -6.09
N GLY A 52 8.29 -9.34 -5.38
CA GLY A 52 8.94 -9.48 -4.07
C GLY A 52 8.00 -9.55 -2.88
N PHE A 53 6.75 -9.98 -3.07
CA PHE A 53 5.92 -10.52 -1.99
C PHE A 53 6.00 -12.04 -1.95
N GLU A 54 6.27 -12.59 -0.77
CA GLU A 54 6.21 -14.01 -0.44
C GLU A 54 5.04 -14.23 0.52
N TYR A 55 4.25 -15.27 0.29
CA TYR A 55 3.23 -15.67 1.27
C TYR A 55 3.85 -16.60 2.31
N ARG A 56 3.72 -16.24 3.59
CA ARG A 56 4.10 -17.09 4.73
C ARG A 56 2.87 -17.56 5.46
N GLU A 57 2.75 -18.88 5.61
CA GLU A 57 1.65 -19.50 6.34
C GLU A 57 1.56 -18.95 7.77
N GLY A 58 0.36 -18.57 8.17
CA GLY A 58 0.11 -17.98 9.49
C GLY A 58 0.53 -16.52 9.65
N VAL A 59 1.22 -15.91 8.67
CA VAL A 59 1.71 -14.51 8.74
C VAL A 59 1.10 -13.62 7.65
N GLY A 60 0.91 -14.15 6.45
CA GLY A 60 0.42 -13.39 5.29
C GLY A 60 1.54 -13.00 4.32
N PHE A 61 1.32 -11.95 3.53
CA PHE A 61 2.28 -11.49 2.53
C PHE A 61 3.40 -10.67 3.16
N VAL A 62 4.65 -10.95 2.79
CA VAL A 62 5.86 -10.29 3.29
C VAL A 62 6.80 -9.92 2.13
N THR A 63 7.70 -8.96 2.30
CA THR A 63 8.64 -8.53 1.25
C THR A 63 10.09 -8.43 1.70
N HIS A 64 11.02 -8.58 0.77
CA HIS A 64 12.45 -8.35 1.02
C HIS A 64 12.86 -6.87 0.96
N ARG A 65 11.93 -5.94 0.73
CA ARG A 65 12.24 -4.50 0.72
C ARG A 65 12.54 -3.99 2.13
N ASN A 66 13.77 -3.54 2.34
CA ASN A 66 14.27 -3.07 3.64
C ASN A 66 13.42 -1.98 4.31
N HIS A 67 12.74 -1.15 3.52
CA HIS A 67 11.97 -0.01 4.01
C HIS A 67 10.45 -0.27 4.08
N SER A 68 10.00 -1.51 3.87
CA SER A 68 8.58 -1.86 4.00
C SER A 68 8.24 -2.23 5.44
N GLU A 69 7.04 -1.87 5.89
CA GLU A 69 6.49 -2.43 7.14
C GLU A 69 6.21 -3.93 7.02
N ARG A 70 5.95 -4.44 5.81
CA ARG A 70 5.86 -5.88 5.51
C ARG A 70 7.21 -6.56 5.31
N ASN A 71 8.32 -5.96 5.78
CA ASN A 71 9.64 -6.55 5.59
C ASN A 71 9.76 -7.90 6.30
N HIS A 72 10.22 -8.91 5.56
CA HIS A 72 10.46 -10.27 5.99
C HIS A 72 11.38 -10.43 7.23
N MET A 73 12.15 -9.38 7.56
CA MET A 73 13.02 -9.27 8.74
C MET A 73 12.27 -8.83 10.01
N HIS A 74 11.03 -8.35 9.91
CA HIS A 74 10.20 -8.00 11.06
C HIS A 74 9.65 -9.24 11.78
N SER A 75 9.14 -9.06 13.00
CA SER A 75 8.57 -10.16 13.77
C SER A 75 7.29 -10.69 13.12
N GLU A 76 7.00 -11.97 13.29
CA GLU A 76 5.76 -12.56 12.76
C GLU A 76 4.51 -11.91 13.34
N GLU A 77 4.54 -11.49 14.61
CA GLU A 77 3.42 -10.84 15.27
C GLU A 77 3.14 -9.46 14.67
N ASP A 78 4.18 -8.65 14.46
CA ASP A 78 4.04 -7.35 13.80
C ASP A 78 3.51 -7.51 12.37
N LEU A 79 4.05 -8.48 11.63
CA LEU A 79 3.64 -8.75 10.25
C LEU A 79 2.19 -9.23 10.15
N ARG A 80 1.72 -10.05 11.11
CA ARG A 80 0.30 -10.46 11.18
C ARG A 80 -0.61 -9.25 11.41
N ILE A 81 -0.27 -8.40 12.39
CA ILE A 81 -1.06 -7.20 12.70
C ILE A 81 -1.14 -6.29 11.46
N ILE A 82 -0.02 -6.07 10.78
CA ILE A 82 0.03 -5.26 9.56
C ILE A 82 -0.85 -5.88 8.47
N ASN A 83 -0.75 -7.20 8.22
CA ASN A 83 -1.55 -7.87 7.20
C ASN A 83 -3.05 -7.89 7.55
N ASP A 84 -3.42 -8.03 8.82
CA ASP A 84 -4.81 -7.93 9.27
C ASP A 84 -5.39 -6.53 9.01
N ILE A 85 -4.62 -5.47 9.29
CA ILE A 85 -5.03 -4.09 9.02
C ILE A 85 -5.25 -3.86 7.52
N ILE A 86 -4.36 -4.36 6.67
CA ILE A 86 -4.53 -4.30 5.20
C ILE A 86 -5.80 -5.03 4.79
N GLY A 87 -6.02 -6.24 5.30
CA GLY A 87 -7.21 -7.04 4.98
C GLY A 87 -8.53 -6.37 5.35
N LEU A 88 -8.53 -5.45 6.33
CA LEU A 88 -9.69 -4.62 6.67
C LEU A 88 -9.91 -3.46 5.70
N ALA A 89 -8.87 -2.98 5.01
CA ALA A 89 -8.93 -1.85 4.08
C ALA A 89 -9.35 -2.25 2.66
N VAL A 90 -9.18 -3.53 2.28
CA VAL A 90 -9.49 -4.07 0.94
C VAL A 90 -10.94 -4.62 0.86
N LYS A 91 -11.81 -4.30 1.82
CA LYS A 91 -13.23 -4.70 1.87
C LYS A 91 -14.16 -3.49 1.74
#